data_AF-A0A9E4GP32-F1
#
_entry.id   AF-A0A9E4GP32-F1
#
_cell.length_a   1.000
_cell.length_b   1.000
_cell.length_c   1.000
_cell.angle_alpha   90.00
_cell.angle_beta   90.00
_cell.angle_gamma   90.00
#
_symmetry.space_group_name_H-M   'P 1'
#
loop_
_entity.id
_entity.type
_entity.pdbx_description
1 polymer ?
#
loop_
_entity_poly.entity_id
_entity_poly.type
_entity_poly.pdbx_seq_one_letter_code
_entity_poly.pdbx_strand_id
1 'polypeptide(L)'
;MPRIKAGNAVVLGMSNDPQEKLKAWHSREQLNYDLLSDPGQEVIRQWEAGVSLLGVAKIPLTRRSCWVIDERGILVDMKVGISPEASVALALRALNAGAAG
;
A
#
# COMPACT_ATOMS: atom_id res chain seq x y z
N MET A 1 -10.45 10.37 4.75
CA MET A 1 -10.05 9.14 4.04
C MET A 1 -9.60 9.51 2.63
N PRO A 2 -8.52 8.91 2.10
CA PRO A 2 -8.13 9.06 0.69
C PRO A 2 -9.29 8.70 -0.23
N ARG A 3 -9.61 9.57 -1.19
CA ARG A 3 -10.62 9.28 -2.23
C ARG A 3 -9.93 9.29 -3.59
N ILE A 4 -9.43 8.13 -4.01
CA ILE A 4 -9.09 7.89 -5.42
C ILE A 4 -10.38 7.37 -6.06
N LYS A 5 -11.03 8.19 -6.90
CA LYS A 5 -12.11 7.71 -7.77
C LYS A 5 -11.43 6.95 -8.92
N ALA A 6 -11.36 5.64 -8.81
CA ALA A 6 -10.80 4.75 -9.81
C ALA A 6 -11.56 4.90 -11.14
N GLY A 7 -10.96 5.65 -12.08
CA GLY A 7 -11.32 5.56 -13.50
C GLY A 7 -10.51 4.47 -14.20
N ASN A 8 -9.19 4.41 -13.93
CA ASN A 8 -8.25 3.56 -14.68
C ASN A 8 -7.21 2.84 -13.80
N ALA A 9 -7.44 2.69 -12.49
CA ALA A 9 -6.49 2.00 -11.62
C ALA A 9 -7.14 1.22 -10.49
N VAL A 10 -6.54 0.08 -10.16
CA VAL A 10 -6.90 -0.75 -9.01
C VAL A 10 -6.09 -0.27 -7.81
N VAL A 11 -6.78 -0.02 -6.69
CA VAL A 11 -6.14 0.32 -5.41
C VAL A 11 -6.15 -0.93 -4.54
N LEU A 12 -4.99 -1.30 -4.00
CA LEU A 12 -4.83 -2.40 -3.05
C LEU A 12 -4.13 -1.88 -1.81
N GLY A 13 -4.71 -2.12 -0.63
CA GLY A 13 -4.00 -1.95 0.65
C GLY A 13 -3.23 -3.22 1.01
N MET A 14 -2.14 -3.10 1.76
CA MET A 14 -1.38 -4.27 2.24
C MET A 14 -0.90 -4.04 3.67
N SER A 15 -0.90 -5.11 4.47
CA SER A 15 -0.26 -5.12 5.79
C SER A 15 0.13 -6.55 6.19
N ASN A 16 0.79 -6.69 7.34
CA ASN A 16 1.11 -7.98 7.94
C ASN A 16 0.01 -8.53 8.86
N ASP A 17 -1.20 -7.95 8.85
CA ASP A 17 -2.34 -8.50 9.56
C ASP A 17 -2.90 -9.75 8.85
N PRO A 18 -3.41 -10.74 9.60
CA PRO A 18 -4.08 -11.90 9.02
C PRO A 18 -5.38 -11.53 8.30
N GLN A 19 -5.77 -12.34 7.32
CA GLN A 19 -6.94 -12.13 6.47
C GLN A 19 -8.23 -11.88 7.27
N GLU A 20 -8.45 -12.58 8.38
CA GLU A 20 -9.65 -12.43 9.21
C GLU A 20 -9.77 -11.03 9.81
N LYS A 21 -8.65 -10.47 10.31
CA LYS A 21 -8.61 -9.11 10.85
C LYS A 21 -8.80 -8.06 9.75
N LEU A 22 -8.17 -8.27 8.60
CA LEU A 22 -8.32 -7.39 7.45
C LEU A 22 -9.76 -7.40 6.92
N LYS A 23 -10.40 -8.57 6.84
CA LYS A 23 -11.81 -8.70 6.46
C LYS A 23 -12.73 -7.97 7.44
N ALA A 24 -12.52 -8.16 8.74
CA ALA A 24 -13.30 -7.47 9.76
C ALA A 24 -13.13 -5.94 9.68
N TRP A 25 -11.90 -5.46 9.47
CA TRP A 25 -11.61 -4.04 9.31
C TRP A 25 -12.21 -3.46 8.02
N HIS A 26 -12.04 -4.14 6.90
CA HIS A 26 -12.62 -3.78 5.60
C HIS A 26 -14.14 -3.59 5.71
N SER A 27 -14.84 -4.55 6.30
CA SER A 27 -16.29 -4.48 6.50
C SER A 27 -16.70 -3.36 7.46
N ARG A 28 -15.95 -3.16 8.54
CA ARG A 28 -16.25 -2.13 9.56
C ARG A 28 -16.09 -0.72 9.02
N GLU A 29 -14.99 -0.44 8.32
CA GLU A 29 -14.72 0.89 7.76
C GLU A 29 -15.36 1.12 6.39
N GLN A 30 -16.03 0.09 5.85
CA GLN A 30 -16.68 0.11 4.53
C GLN A 30 -15.69 0.55 3.43
N LEU A 31 -14.50 -0.05 3.43
CA LEU A 31 -13.46 0.30 2.46
C LEU A 31 -13.94 -0.02 1.04
N ASN A 32 -13.52 0.81 0.09
CA ASN A 32 -13.87 0.69 -1.33
C ASN A 32 -12.71 0.11 -2.16
N TYR A 33 -11.78 -0.60 -1.52
CA TYR A 33 -10.60 -1.19 -2.11
C TYR A 33 -10.20 -2.45 -1.34
N ASP A 34 -9.58 -3.40 -2.03
CA ASP A 34 -9.20 -4.69 -1.45
C ASP A 34 -7.95 -4.57 -0.56
N LEU A 35 -7.81 -5.52 0.35
CA LEU A 35 -6.68 -5.63 1.28
C LEU A 35 -5.93 -6.95 1.09
N LEU A 36 -4.63 -6.86 0.93
CA LEU A 36 -3.70 -7.98 0.85
C LEU A 36 -3.12 -8.27 2.25
N SER A 37 -3.11 -9.56 2.61
CA SER A 37 -2.54 -10.06 3.86
C SER A 37 -1.14 -10.63 3.58
N ASP A 38 -0.12 -10.10 4.24
CA ASP A 38 1.26 -10.61 4.19
C ASP A 38 1.79 -10.90 5.62
N PRO A 39 1.22 -11.89 6.35
CA PRO A 39 1.62 -12.13 7.74
C PRO A 39 3.09 -12.53 7.90
N GLY A 40 3.66 -13.16 6.88
CA GLY A 40 5.08 -13.55 6.82
C GLY A 40 6.02 -12.37 6.54
N GLN A 41 5.49 -11.21 6.10
CA GLN A 41 6.24 -10.07 5.58
C GLN A 41 7.19 -10.45 4.43
N GLU A 42 6.79 -11.37 3.57
CA GLU A 42 7.62 -11.78 2.44
C GLU A 42 7.68 -10.64 1.41
N VAL A 43 6.51 -10.13 1.02
CA VAL A 43 6.40 -9.03 0.05
C VAL A 43 6.87 -7.73 0.69
N ILE A 44 6.44 -7.44 1.93
CA ILE A 44 6.83 -6.23 2.66
C ILE A 44 8.36 -6.10 2.79
N ARG A 45 9.08 -7.21 2.97
CA ARG A 45 10.56 -7.20 3.00
C ARG A 45 11.16 -7.02 1.62
N GLN A 46 10.65 -7.73 0.61
CA GLN A 46 11.13 -7.57 -0.77
C GLN A 46 10.96 -6.15 -1.29
N TRP A 47 9.95 -5.43 -0.80
CA TRP A 47 9.69 -4.04 -1.15
C TRP A 47 10.39 -3.03 -0.21
N GLU A 48 11.31 -3.49 0.64
CA GLU A 48 12.11 -2.67 1.55
C GLU A 48 11.27 -1.84 2.57
N ALA A 49 10.01 -2.23 2.78
CA ALA A 49 9.09 -1.53 3.69
C ALA A 49 9.05 -2.15 5.10
N GLY A 50 9.70 -3.29 5.30
CA GLY A 50 9.85 -3.91 6.62
C GLY A 50 10.78 -3.12 7.53
N VAL A 51 10.44 -3.05 8.83
CA VAL A 51 11.30 -2.50 9.88
C VAL A 51 11.40 -3.51 11.02
N SER A 52 12.63 -3.73 11.47
CA SER A 52 12.91 -4.42 12.73
C SER A 52 13.37 -3.37 13.74
N LEU A 53 12.62 -3.19 14.83
CA LEU A 53 13.06 -2.33 15.92
C LEU A 53 14.08 -3.11 16.76
N LEU A 54 15.35 -2.67 16.79
CA LEU A 54 16.36 -3.30 17.64
C LEU A 54 16.05 -2.99 19.12
N GLY A 55 16.00 -4.02 19.98
CA GLY A 55 16.02 -3.89 21.44
C GLY A 55 14.68 -4.16 22.17
N VAL A 56 13.55 -3.87 21.54
CA VAL A 56 12.26 -4.47 21.93
C VAL A 56 12.12 -5.71 21.06
N ALA A 57 11.51 -6.81 21.54
CA ALA A 57 11.33 -8.06 20.79
C ALA A 57 11.10 -7.79 19.28
N LYS A 58 11.67 -8.62 18.38
CA LYS A 58 11.61 -8.48 16.90
C LYS A 58 10.15 -8.36 16.39
N ILE A 59 9.48 -7.26 16.68
CA ILE A 59 8.12 -6.96 16.29
C ILE A 59 8.27 -6.47 14.86
N PRO A 60 7.77 -7.25 13.91
CA PRO A 60 7.97 -6.93 12.52
C PRO A 60 6.98 -5.80 12.19
N LEU A 61 7.50 -4.61 11.91
CA LEU A 61 6.71 -3.41 11.62
C LEU A 61 6.72 -3.11 10.12
N THR A 62 5.66 -2.48 9.63
CA THR A 62 5.53 -2.07 8.23
C THR A 62 5.60 -0.55 8.15
N ARG A 63 6.55 0.00 7.38
CA ARG A 63 6.57 1.43 7.04
C ARG A 63 5.46 1.75 6.06
N ARG A 64 4.70 2.81 6.33
CA ARG A 64 3.76 3.36 5.35
C ARG A 64 4.52 3.74 4.09
N SER A 65 4.07 3.18 2.98
CA SER A 65 4.77 3.20 1.71
C SER A 65 3.75 3.15 0.57
N CYS A 66 4.14 3.56 -0.63
CA CYS A 66 3.29 3.58 -1.82
C CYS A 66 4.11 3.15 -3.04
N TRP A 67 3.53 2.31 -3.89
CA TRP A 67 4.07 1.88 -5.18
C TRP A 67 2.98 2.07 -6.23
N VAL A 68 3.37 2.54 -7.40
CA VAL A 68 2.49 2.65 -8.57
C VAL A 68 3.09 1.78 -9.67
N ILE A 69 2.28 0.86 -10.17
CA ILE A 69 2.66 -0.13 -11.17
C ILE A 69 1.75 0.08 -12.38
N ASP A 70 2.33 0.14 -13.59
CA ASP A 70 1.57 0.27 -14.85
C ASP A 70 0.92 -1.07 -15.28
N GLU A 71 0.12 -1.04 -16.34
CA GLU A 71 -0.59 -2.20 -16.87
C GLU A 71 0.32 -3.31 -17.44
N ARG A 72 1.61 -3.00 -17.63
CA ARG A 72 2.63 -3.96 -18.09
C ARG A 72 3.41 -4.55 -16.91
N GLY A 73 3.06 -4.17 -15.68
CA GLY A 73 3.74 -4.63 -14.46
C GLY A 73 5.04 -3.86 -14.16
N ILE A 74 5.24 -2.68 -14.75
CA ILE A 74 6.43 -1.85 -14.52
C ILE A 74 6.18 -0.90 -13.36
N LEU A 75 7.13 -0.81 -12.43
CA LEU A 75 7.10 0.17 -11.35
C LEU A 75 7.40 1.57 -11.89
N VAL A 76 6.42 2.47 -11.84
CA VAL A 76 6.53 3.83 -12.40
C VAL A 76 6.75 4.91 -11.36
N ASP A 77 6.40 4.67 -10.09
CA ASP A 77 6.72 5.54 -8.97
C ASP A 77 6.69 4.74 -7.66
N MET A 78 7.53 5.11 -6.68
CA MET A 78 7.50 4.50 -5.35
C MET A 78 8.06 5.41 -4.26
N LYS A 79 7.56 5.21 -3.04
CA LYS A 79 8.18 5.78 -1.84
C LYS A 79 7.93 4.92 -0.61
N VAL A 80 9.03 4.55 0.06
CA VAL A 80 9.01 3.96 1.42
C VAL A 80 9.14 5.07 2.45
N GLY A 81 8.39 4.96 3.55
CA GLY A 81 8.43 5.95 4.65
C GLY A 81 7.77 7.27 4.25
N ILE A 82 6.53 7.21 3.76
CA ILE A 82 5.76 8.35 3.27
C ILE A 82 4.57 8.65 4.18
N SER A 83 4.17 9.92 4.28
CA SER A 83 2.94 10.30 5.00
C SER A 83 1.69 9.81 4.26
N PRO A 84 0.54 9.67 4.95
CA PRO A 84 -0.72 9.33 4.28
C PRO A 84 -1.06 10.28 3.13
N GLU A 85 -0.95 11.59 3.33
CA GLU A 85 -1.32 12.61 2.35
C GLU A 85 -0.40 12.56 1.14
N ALA A 86 0.92 12.46 1.39
CA ALA A 86 1.91 12.38 0.34
C ALA A 86 1.77 11.08 -0.49
N SER A 87 1.35 9.97 0.13
CA SER A 87 1.10 8.72 -0.59
C SER A 87 -0.02 8.85 -1.62
N VAL A 88 -1.10 9.56 -1.28
CA VAL A 88 -2.22 9.81 -2.19
C VAL A 88 -1.80 10.74 -3.32
N ALA A 89 -1.04 11.80 -3.00
CA ALA A 89 -0.55 12.74 -4.00
C ALA A 89 0.38 12.07 -5.02
N LEU A 90 1.24 11.15 -4.57
CA LEU A 90 2.12 10.35 -5.43
C LEU A 90 1.29 9.51 -6.41
N ALA A 91 0.31 8.76 -5.91
CA ALA A 91 -0.57 7.94 -6.74
C ALA A 91 -1.35 8.76 -7.77
N LEU A 92 -1.95 9.88 -7.36
CA LEU A 92 -2.71 10.75 -8.27
C LEU A 92 -1.83 11.39 -9.35
N ARG A 93 -0.59 11.78 -9.01
CA ARG A 93 0.37 12.29 -9.99
C ARG A 93 0.67 11.27 -11.08
N ALA A 94 0.92 10.01 -10.70
CA ALA A 94 1.21 8.96 -11.65
C ALA A 94 0.01 8.65 -12.57
N LEU A 95 -1.21 8.63 -12.01
CA LEU A 95 -2.44 8.43 -12.81
C LEU A 95 -2.66 9.55 -13.83
N ASN A 96 -2.43 10.80 -13.43
CA ASN A 96 -2.60 11.95 -14.34
C ASN A 96 -1.51 12.00 -15.42
N ALA A 97 -0.30 11.52 -15.12
CA ALA A 97 0.78 11.44 -16.10
C ALA A 97 0.51 10.36 -17.17
N GLY A 98 -0.05 9.21 -16.77
CA GLY A 98 -0.45 8.14 -17.70
C GLY A 98 -1.66 8.47 -18.56
N ALA A 99 -2.57 9.32 -18.08
CA ALA A 99 -3.74 9.77 -18.86
C ALA A 99 -3.44 10.84 -19.92
N ALA A 100 -2.23 11.39 -19.92
CA ALA A 100 -1.79 12.43 -20.85
C ALA A 100 -0.97 11.90 -22.04
N GLY A 101 -0.73 10.58 -22.11
CA GLY A 101 -0.09 9.89 -23.23
C GLY A 101 -1.08 9.12 -24.07
#